data_AF-A0A7W9Z8K3-F1
#
_entry.id   AF-A0A7W9Z8K3-F1
#
_cell.length_a   1.000
_cell.length_b   1.000
_cell.length_c   1.000
_cell.angle_alpha   90.00
_cell.angle_beta   90.00
_cell.angle_gamma   90.00
#
_symmetry.space_group_name_H-M   'P 1'
#
loop_
_entity.id
_entity.type
_entity.pdbx_description
1 polymer ?
#
loop_
_entity_poly.entity_id
_entity_poly.type
_entity_poly.pdbx_seq_one_letter_code
_entity_poly.pdbx_strand_id
1 'polypeptide(L)' 'MDKATYRRFQGKRYSYEIKYDHAGYEVSRNGEIKRIGLVPRAFDRPLLTHAEAMDRGLFFAEIDIEGLIGMDE' A
#
# COMPACT_ATOMS: atom_id res chain seq x y z
N MET A 1 12.70 -5.11 10.78
CA MET A 1 11.36 -4.99 10.18
C MET A 1 11.59 -4.84 8.70
N ASP A 2 11.25 -5.88 7.94
CA ASP A 2 11.47 -5.91 6.49
C ASP A 2 10.41 -5.04 5.83
N LYS A 3 10.83 -3.94 5.19
CA LYS A 3 9.92 -3.03 4.50
C LYS A 3 10.04 -3.30 3.00
N ALA A 4 8.96 -3.76 2.39
CA ALA A 4 8.90 -3.87 0.95
C ALA A 4 8.51 -2.51 0.34
N THR A 5 9.14 -2.19 -0.79
CA THR A 5 8.83 -1.00 -1.57
C THR A 5 8.36 -1.43 -2.94
N TYR A 6 7.16 -1.01 -3.32
CA TYR A 6 6.61 -1.21 -4.66
C TYR A 6 6.47 0.14 -5.35
N ARG A 7 6.92 0.24 -6.61
CA ARG A 7 6.84 1.47 -7.39
C ARG A 7 6.02 1.23 -8.65
N ARG A 8 4.99 2.04 -8.85
CA ARG A 8 4.10 2.01 -10.02
C ARG A 8 4.16 3.34 -10.74
N PHE A 9 4.37 3.30 -12.05
CA PHE A 9 4.33 4.50 -12.89
C PHE A 9 3.00 4.55 -13.61
N GLN A 10 2.31 5.69 -13.52
CA GLN A 10 1.11 5.96 -14.30
C GLN A 10 1.43 6.98 -15.40
N GLY A 11 1.70 6.46 -16.59
CA GLY A 11 2.12 7.26 -17.74
C GLY A 11 3.41 8.04 -17.46
N LYS A 12 3.47 9.30 -17.92
CA LYS A 12 4.60 10.23 -17.71
C LYS A 12 4.39 11.23 -16.56
N ARG A 13 3.22 11.24 -15.91
CA ARG A 13 2.77 12.35 -15.05
C ARG A 13 2.83 12.03 -13.55
N TYR A 14 2.57 10.79 -13.17
CA TYR A 14 2.52 10.37 -11.77
C TYR A 14 3.35 9.11 -11.52
N SER A 15 4.19 9.18 -10.51
CA SER A 15 4.92 8.04 -9.92
C SER A 15 4.32 7.75 -8.55
N TYR A 16 3.90 6.51 -8.34
CA TYR A 16 3.38 6.04 -7.08
C TYR A 16 4.42 5.15 -6.41
N GLU A 17 4.67 5.38 -5.14
CA GLU A 17 5.54 4.57 -4.30
C GLU A 17 4.73 4.05 -3.12
N ILE A 18 4.70 2.74 -2.97
CA ILE A 18 4.09 2.04 -1.85
C ILE A 18 5.21 1.53 -0.97
N LYS A 19 5.18 1.88 0.30
CA LYS A 19 6.00 1.26 1.33
C LYS A 19 5.08 0.46 2.24
N TYR A 20 5.33 -0.82 2.40
CA TYR A 20 4.48 -1.68 3.22
C TYR A 20 5.30 -2.67 4.04
N ASP A 21 4.72 -3.06 5.16
CA ASP A 21 5.28 -3.99 6.14
C ASP A 21 4.10 -4.75 6.80
N HIS A 22 4.40 -5.74 7.64
CA HIS A 22 3.40 -6.52 8.37
C HIS A 22 2.42 -5.70 9.23
N ALA A 23 2.73 -4.43 9.53
CA ALA A 23 1.87 -3.54 10.32
C ALA A 23 0.98 -2.61 9.48
N GLY A 24 1.34 -2.29 8.23
CA GLY A 24 0.77 -1.16 7.52
C GLY A 24 1.37 -0.88 6.15
N TYR A 25 0.81 0.12 5.49
CA TYR A 25 1.27 0.60 4.19
C TYR A 25 1.18 2.12 4.09
N GLU A 26 2.04 2.71 3.28
CA GLU A 26 2.11 4.13 2.93
C GLU A 26 2.11 4.23 1.40
N VAL A 27 1.24 5.07 0.86
CA VAL A 27 1.19 5.40 -0.57
C VAL A 27 1.64 6.84 -0.75
N SER A 28 2.69 7.03 -1.55
CA SER A 28 3.21 8.32 -1.96
C SER A 28 3.01 8.53 -3.46
N ARG A 29 2.64 9.74 -3.88
CA ARG A 29 2.55 10.16 -5.29
C ARG A 29 3.55 11.28 -5.54
N ASN A 30 4.50 11.08 -6.46
CA ASN A 30 5.60 12.01 -6.76
C ASN A 30 6.38 12.44 -5.51
N GLY A 31 6.56 11.54 -4.55
CA GLY A 31 7.25 11.80 -3.28
C GLY A 31 6.38 12.41 -2.19
N GLU A 32 5.13 12.78 -2.47
CA GLU A 32 4.19 13.25 -1.45
C GLU A 32 3.33 12.11 -0.91
N ILE A 33 3.29 11.92 0.41
CA ILE A 33 2.41 10.94 1.05
C ILE A 33 0.96 11.34 0.80
N LYS A 34 0.20 10.45 0.15
CA LYS A 34 -1.24 10.65 -0.11
C LYS A 34 -2.12 9.82 0.82
N ARG A 35 -1.64 8.65 1.26
CA ARG A 35 -2.41 7.78 2.14
C ARG A 35 -1.49 6.93 3.04
N ILE A 36 -1.93 6.71 4.27
CA ILE A 36 -1.31 5.78 5.21
C ILE A 36 -2.43 4.88 5.72
N GLY A 37 -2.26 3.58 5.56
CA GLY A 37 -3.21 2.57 6.02
C GLY A 37 -2.54 1.58 6.97
N LEU A 38 -3.31 1.07 7.91
CA LEU A 38 -2.88 -0.05 8.75
C LEU A 38 -3.33 -1.34 8.08
N VAL A 39 -2.46 -2.35 8.06
CA VAL A 39 -2.88 -3.70 7.66
C VAL A 39 -3.75 -4.20 8.81
N PRO A 40 -5.05 -4.44 8.60
CA PRO A 40 -5.87 -4.95 9.68
C PRO A 40 -5.26 -6.29 10.11
N ARG A 41 -4.74 -6.32 11.34
CA ARG A 41 -4.50 -7.59 12.02
C ARG A 41 -5.86 -8.25 12.05
N ALA A 42 -6.07 -9.28 11.24
CA ALA A 42 -7.32 -10.02 11.26
C ALA A 42 -7.49 -10.54 12.69
N PHE A 43 -8.31 -9.84 13.48
CA PHE A 43 -8.45 -10.04 14.92
C PHE A 43 -9.09 -11.39 15.28
N ASP A 44 -9.34 -12.26 14.30
CA ASP A 44 -10.18 -13.45 14.44
C ASP A 44 -9.67 -14.73 13.74
N ARG A 45 -8.44 -14.73 13.20
CA ARG A 45 -7.79 -15.97 12.72
C ARG A 45 -6.38 -16.11 13.28
N PRO A 46 -5.89 -17.34 13.51
CA PRO A 46 -4.52 -17.57 13.93
C PRO A 46 -3.58 -16.86 12.95
N LEU A 47 -2.72 -16.01 13.52
CA LEU A 47 -1.83 -15.05 12.89
C LEU A 47 -1.59 -15.27 11.38
N LEU A 48 -1.97 -14.27 10.57
CA LEU A 48 -1.48 -14.15 9.20
C LEU A 48 0.05 -14.34 9.21
N THR A 49 0.56 -15.19 8.32
CA THR A 49 2.00 -15.30 8.15
C THR A 49 2.57 -13.95 7.70
N HIS A 50 3.86 -13.71 7.96
CA HIS A 50 4.52 -12.45 7.56
C HIS A 50 4.32 -12.16 6.06
N ALA A 51 4.39 -13.19 5.21
CA ALA A 51 4.14 -13.09 3.78
C ALA A 51 2.69 -12.68 3.46
N GLU A 52 1.70 -13.26 4.14
CA GLU A 52 0.28 -12.90 3.93
C GLU A 52 -0.04 -11.49 4.42
N ALA A 53 0.59 -11.03 5.51
CA ALA A 53 0.42 -9.66 5.99
C ALA A 53 1.03 -8.65 5.01
N MET A 54 2.18 -8.98 4.41
CA MET A 54 2.82 -8.17 3.37
C MET A 54 1.98 -8.14 2.09
N ASP A 55 1.49 -9.29 1.62
CA ASP A 55 0.64 -9.40 0.43
C ASP A 55 -0.65 -8.58 0.59
N ARG A 56 -1.30 -8.66 1.76
CA ARG A 56 -2.46 -7.81 2.08
C ARG A 56 -2.11 -6.34 2.14
N GLY A 57 -0.96 -5.97 2.70
CA GLY A 57 -0.51 -4.58 2.73
C GLY A 57 -0.35 -3.99 1.33
N LEU A 58 0.23 -4.77 0.41
CA LEU A 58 0.32 -4.38 -0.99
C LEU A 58 -1.07 -4.26 -1.63
N PHE A 59 -1.93 -5.27 -1.45
CA PHE A 59 -3.27 -5.29 -2.04
C PHE A 59 -4.13 -4.08 -1.64
N PHE A 60 -4.18 -3.73 -0.35
CA PHE A 60 -4.92 -2.55 0.11
C PHE A 60 -4.30 -1.25 -0.42
N ALA A 61 -2.97 -1.18 -0.48
CA ALA A 61 -2.29 -0.02 -1.04
C ALA A 61 -2.57 0.17 -2.55
N GLU A 62 -2.66 -0.92 -3.31
CA GLU A 62 -3.01 -0.87 -4.73
C GLU A 62 -4.44 -0.40 -4.94
N ILE A 63 -5.41 -0.89 -4.15
CA ILE A 63 -6.79 -0.40 -4.16
C ILE A 63 -6.85 1.10 -3.85
N ASP A 64 -6.08 1.54 -2.85
CA ASP A 64 -5.98 2.95 -2.49
C ASP A 64 -5.43 3.80 -3.65
N ILE A 65 -4.43 3.30 -4.39
CA ILE A 65 -3.93 3.95 -5.60
C ILE A 65 -5.03 4.03 -6.66
N GLU A 66 -5.78 2.95 -6.90
CA GLU A 66 -6.89 2.98 -7.86
C GLU A 66 -7.96 4.00 -7.47
N GLY A 67 -8.27 4.12 -6.18
CA GLY A 67 -9.13 5.19 -5.65
C GLY A 67 -8.53 6.59 -5.84
N LEU A 68 -7.22 6.76 -5.63
CA LEU A 68 -6.53 8.04 -5.85
C LEU A 68 -6.48 8.43 -7.33
N ILE A 69 -6.44 7.46 -8.24
CA ILE A 69 -6.50 7.66 -9.69
C ILE A 69 -7.92 8.05 -10.11
N GLY A 70 -8.94 7.37 -9.56
CA GLY A 70 -10.34 7.61 -9.89
C GLY A 70 -10.92 8.92 -9.35
N MET A 71 -10.22 9.60 -8.42
CA MET A 71 -10.60 10.94 -7.93
C MET A 71 -9.97 12.09 -8.73
N ASP A 72 -9.28 11.82 -9.85
CA ASP A 72 -8.91 12.86 -10.81
C ASP A 72 -10.12 13.15 -11.71
N GLU A 73 -11.16 13.78 -11.12
CA GLU A 73 -12.18 14.63 -11.75
C GLU A 73 -12.93 15.46 -10.69
#